data_AF-A0A433WVP2-F1
#
_entry.id   AF-A0A433WVP2-F1
#
_cell.length_a   1.000
_cell.length_b   1.000
_cell.length_c   1.000
_cell.angle_alpha   90.00
_cell.angle_beta   90.00
_cell.angle_gamma   90.00
#
_symmetry.space_group_name_H-M   'P 1'
#
loop_
_entity.id
_entity.type
_entity.pdbx_description
1 polymer ?
#
loop_
_entity_poly.entity_id
_entity_poly.type
_entity_poly.pdbx_seq_one_letter_code
_entity_poly.pdbx_strand_id
1 'polypeptide(L)'
;MWDEPYLETCCRSTLHRTLLCEGIGRPQGLRDQPCLERLQAMGFVSLGTDGRFHITPAGLSRHDQEIGQLKPMTGRASRLRA
;
A
#
# COMPACT_ATOMS: atom_id res chain seq x y z
N MET A 1 18.83 7.78 -18.72
CA MET A 1 19.35 7.05 -17.56
C MET A 1 18.15 6.79 -16.68
N TRP A 2 17.77 5.53 -16.47
CA TRP A 2 16.62 5.19 -15.63
C TRP A 2 17.15 5.02 -14.21
N ASP A 3 16.95 6.03 -13.36
CA ASP A 3 17.55 6.11 -12.02
C ASP A 3 16.68 5.54 -10.89
N GLU A 4 15.48 5.03 -11.20
CA GLU A 4 14.61 4.49 -10.14
C GLU A 4 14.84 3.00 -9.89
N PRO A 5 15.22 2.61 -8.66
CA PRO A 5 15.41 1.21 -8.31
C PRO A 5 14.07 0.47 -8.40
N TYR A 6 14.08 -0.64 -9.13
CA TYR A 6 12.92 -1.51 -9.33
C TYR A 6 12.32 -1.94 -7.98
N LEU A 7 11.00 -1.82 -7.85
CA LEU A 7 10.30 -2.29 -6.66
C LEU A 7 10.05 -3.80 -6.74
N GLU A 8 10.64 -4.56 -5.82
CA GLU A 8 10.44 -6.00 -5.76
C GLU A 8 8.95 -6.38 -5.65
N THR A 9 8.57 -7.54 -6.22
CA THR A 9 7.19 -8.03 -6.22
C THR A 9 6.55 -8.11 -4.82
N CYS A 10 7.34 -8.44 -3.78
CA CYS A 10 6.86 -8.47 -2.40
C CYS A 10 6.55 -7.06 -1.85
N CYS A 11 7.33 -6.05 -2.23
CA CYS A 11 7.08 -4.65 -1.88
C CYS A 11 5.89 -4.08 -2.62
N ARG A 12 5.72 -4.37 -3.92
CA ARG A 12 4.50 -4.01 -4.67
C ARG A 12 3.26 -4.57 -3.98
N SER A 13 3.27 -5.86 -3.64
CA SER A 13 2.16 -6.50 -2.94
C SER A 13 1.86 -5.86 -1.58
N THR A 14 2.90 -5.48 -0.84
CA THR A 14 2.78 -4.80 0.47
C THR A 14 2.20 -3.40 0.30
N LEU A 15 2.69 -2.62 -0.67
CA LEU A 15 2.20 -1.28 -0.99
C LEU A 15 0.71 -1.31 -1.37
N HIS A 16 0.31 -2.28 -2.20
CA HIS A 16 -1.09 -2.50 -2.54
C HIS A 16 -1.94 -2.82 -1.30
N ARG A 17 -1.47 -3.72 -0.43
CA ARG A 17 -2.20 -4.05 0.80
C ARG A 17 -2.31 -2.87 1.77
N THR A 18 -1.30 -1.99 1.83
CA THR A 18 -1.37 -0.77 2.63
C THR A 18 -2.40 0.20 2.07
N LEU A 19 -2.46 0.38 0.74
CA LEU A 19 -3.49 1.18 0.09
C LEU A 19 -4.90 0.71 0.44
N LEU A 20 -5.15 -0.61 0.41
CA LEU A 20 -6.46 -1.19 0.75
C LEU A 20 -6.86 -1.02 2.22
N CYS A 21 -5.93 -0.64 3.12
CA CYS A 21 -6.27 -0.31 4.50
C CYS A 21 -6.81 1.12 4.65
N GLU A 22 -6.76 1.94 3.59
CA GLU A 22 -7.25 3.32 3.56
C GLU A 22 -6.76 4.13 4.80
N GLY A 23 -7.60 5.00 5.35
CA GLY A 23 -7.25 5.83 6.51
C GLY A 23 -7.09 5.06 7.84
N ILE A 24 -7.42 3.78 7.89
CA ILE A 24 -7.20 2.96 9.10
C ILE A 24 -5.73 2.59 9.24
N GLY A 25 -5.00 2.45 8.12
CA GLY A 25 -3.59 2.08 8.14
C GLY A 25 -3.33 0.59 8.39
N ARG A 26 -2.22 0.10 7.85
CA ARG A 26 -1.80 -1.30 7.93
C ARG A 26 -1.08 -1.58 9.27
N PRO A 27 -1.49 -2.60 10.05
CA PRO A 27 -0.91 -2.85 11.36
C PRO A 27 0.52 -3.41 11.28
N GLN A 28 1.28 -3.19 12.34
CA GLN A 28 2.60 -3.80 12.56
C GLN A 28 2.50 -5.30 12.91
N GLY A 29 3.63 -6.00 12.79
CA GLY A 29 3.76 -7.40 13.22
C GLY A 29 3.17 -8.43 12.26
N LEU A 30 2.76 -7.99 11.07
CA LEU A 30 2.34 -8.89 9.99
C LEU A 30 3.56 -9.53 9.30
N ARG A 31 3.33 -10.61 8.55
CA ARG A 31 4.40 -11.32 7.82
C ARG A 31 5.17 -10.45 6.84
N ASP A 32 4.57 -9.37 6.36
CA ASP A 32 5.19 -8.42 5.45
C ASP A 32 5.82 -7.20 6.14
N GLN A 33 6.03 -7.26 7.46
CA GLN A 33 6.73 -6.22 8.24
C GLN A 33 8.07 -5.79 7.61
N PRO A 34 8.97 -6.68 7.15
CA PRO A 34 10.21 -6.25 6.50
C PRO A 34 9.99 -5.52 5.17
N CYS A 35 8.84 -5.70 4.52
CA CYS A 35 8.49 -4.92 3.33
C CYS A 35 7.96 -3.54 3.71
N LEU A 36 7.22 -3.42 4.81
CA LEU A 36 6.72 -2.13 5.32
C LEU A 36 7.87 -1.21 5.73
N GLU A 37 8.87 -1.75 6.43
CA GLU A 37 10.06 -1.00 6.85
C GLU A 37 10.90 -0.53 5.66
N ARG A 38 11.05 -1.36 4.62
CA ARG A 38 11.71 -0.95 3.37
C ARG A 38 10.94 0.13 2.64
N LEU A 39 9.62 -0.02 2.50
CA LEU A 39 8.76 1.00 1.90
C LEU A 39 8.81 2.31 2.69
N GLN A 40 8.92 2.23 4.02
CA GLN A 40 9.09 3.40 4.88
C GLN A 40 10.43 4.08 4.65
N ALA A 41 11.53 3.32 4.57
CA ALA A 41 12.85 3.84 4.27
C ALA A 41 12.92 4.52 2.89
N MET A 42 12.09 4.07 1.93
CA MET A 42 11.94 4.70 0.61
C MET A 42 10.92 5.86 0.59
N GLY A 43 10.24 6.15 1.70
CA GLY A 43 9.26 7.23 1.81
C GLY A 43 7.90 6.94 1.18
N PHE A 44 7.59 5.68 0.84
CA PHE A 44 6.29 5.29 0.24
C PHE A 44 5.22 5.00 1.29
N VAL A 45 5.61 4.67 2.51
CA VAL A 45 4.70 4.56 3.66
C VAL A 45 5.29 5.29 4.86
N SER A 46 4.46 5.64 5.83
CA SER A 46 4.88 6.26 7.08
C SER A 46 4.22 5.56 8.25
N LEU A 47 4.96 5.37 9.35
CA LEU A 47 4.40 4.86 10.60
C LEU A 47 3.72 6.03 11.34
N GLY A 48 2.41 5.96 11.49
CA GLY A 48 1.61 6.94 12.22
C GLY A 48 1.75 6.81 13.73
N THR A 49 1.27 7.81 14.46
CA THR A 49 1.21 7.81 15.95
C THR A 49 0.27 6.74 16.51
N ASP A 50 -0.61 6.20 15.67
CA ASP A 50 -1.49 5.06 15.94
C ASP A 50 -0.76 3.71 15.85
N GLY A 51 0.54 3.72 15.52
CA GLY A 51 1.34 2.50 15.36
C GLY A 51 1.01 1.73 14.09
N ARG A 52 0.44 2.38 13.07
CA ARG A 52 0.07 1.77 11.79
C ARG A 52 0.77 2.45 10.62
N PHE A 53 0.98 1.69 9.56
CA PHE A 53 1.57 2.20 8.33
C PHE A 53 0.51 2.80 7.41
N HIS A 54 0.72 4.05 7.04
CA HIS A 54 -0.12 4.82 6.13
C HIS A 54 0.63 5.06 4.83
N ILE A 55 -0.04 4.94 3.69
CA ILE A 55 0.56 5.24 2.39
C ILE A 55 0.79 6.74 2.26
N THR A 56 1.97 7.14 1.77
CA THR A 56 2.29 8.55 1.51
C THR A 56 1.85 8.95 0.10
N PRO A 57 1.83 10.26 -0.24
CA PRO A 57 1.62 10.70 -1.62
C PRO A 57 2.62 10.10 -2.62
N ALA A 58 3.89 9.95 -2.23
CA ALA A 58 4.90 9.30 -3.06
C ALA A 58 4.58 7.80 -3.24
N GLY A 59 4.10 7.13 -2.19
CA GLY A 59 3.66 5.74 -2.26
C GLY A 59 2.45 5.54 -3.16
N LEU A 60 1.49 6.47 -3.16
CA LEU A 60 0.36 6.47 -4.10
C LEU A 60 0.84 6.60 -5.55
N SER A 61 1.72 7.57 -5.83
CA SER A 61 2.29 7.72 -7.18
C SER A 61 3.06 6.48 -7.63
N ARG A 62 3.84 5.86 -6.73
CA ARG A 62 4.57 4.62 -7.04
C ARG A 62 3.62 3.44 -7.24
N HIS A 63 2.55 3.34 -6.46
CA HIS A 63 1.52 2.31 -6.64
C HIS A 63 0.88 2.41 -8.03
N ASP A 64 0.49 3.61 -8.46
CA ASP A 64 -0.10 3.84 -9.77
C ASP A 64 0.82 3.43 -10.93
N GLN A 65 2.14 3.64 -10.78
CA GLN A 65 3.14 3.26 -11.77
C GLN A 65 3.38 1.74 -11.84
N GLU A 66 3.40 1.07 -10.68
CA GLU A 66 3.80 -0.34 -10.56
C GLU A 66 2.64 -1.33 -10.68
N ILE A 67 1.43 -0.91 -10.28
CA ILE A 67 0.26 -1.77 -10.12
C ILE A 67 -0.93 -1.20 -10.88
N GLY A 68 -1.13 0.11 -10.81
CA GLY A 68 -2.23 0.82 -11.45
C GLY A 68 -3.31 1.27 -10.48
N GLN A 69 -4.07 2.27 -10.91
CA GLN A 69 -5.09 2.94 -10.11
C GLN A 69 -6.20 1.99 -9.67
N LEU A 70 -6.62 2.13 -8.41
CA LEU A 70 -7.87 1.54 -7.96
C LEU A 70 -9.03 2.27 -8.65
N LYS A 71 -9.68 1.59 -9.59
CA LYS A 71 -10.96 2.04 -10.10
C LYS A 71 -12.02 1.75 -9.04
N PRO A 72 -12.94 2.69 -8.74
CA PRO A 72 -14.07 2.38 -7.90
C PRO A 72 -14.79 1.16 -8.48
N MET A 73 -14.93 0.11 -7.66
CA MET A 73 -15.72 -1.05 -8.04
C MET A 73 -17.19 -0.64 -8.06
N THR A 74 -17.64 -0.05 -9.16
CA THR A 74 -19.06 0.10 -9.45
C THR A 74 -19.67 -1.30 -9.57
N GLY A 75 -20.33 -1.75 -8.50
CA GLY A 75 -21.21 -2.91 -8.53
C GLY A 75 -20.63 -4.22 -7.98
N ARG A 76 -20.62 -4.37 -6.66
CA ARG A 76 -20.84 -5.69 -6.03
C ARG A 76 -21.44 -5.64 -4.63
N ALA A 77 -22.21 -4.59 -4.33
CA ALA A 77 -22.98 -4.46 -3.09
C ALA A 77 -24.41 -5.05 -3.20
N SER A 78 -24.62 -6.06 -4.04
CA SER A 78 -25.91 -6.76 -4.10
C SER A 78 -25.69 -8.27 -4.07
N ARG A 79 -25.74 -8.82 -2.86
CA ARG A 79 -26.22 -10.16 -2.47
C ARG A 79 -25.60 -10.61 -1.14
N LEU A 80 -25.89 -9.90 -0.06
CA LEU A 80 -25.87 -10.47 1.29
C LEU A 80 -27.01 -9.85 2.11
N ARG A 81 -28.24 -10.20 1.74
CA ARG A 81 -29.39 -10.25 2.66
C ARG A 81 -30.23 -11.45 2.26
N ALA A 82 -30.10 -12.52 3.02
CA ALA A 82 -31.10 -13.57 3.24
C ALA A 82 -30.97 -13.96 4.71
#